data_AF-A0AAU3PDB7-F1
#
_entry.id   AF-A0AAU3PDB7-F1
#
_cell.length_a   1.000
_cell.length_b   1.000
_cell.length_c   1.000
_cell.angle_alpha   90.00
_cell.angle_beta   90.00
_cell.angle_gamma   90.00
#
_symmetry.space_group_name_H-M   'P 1'
#
loop_
_entity.id
_entity.type
_entity.pdbx_description
1 polymer ?
#
loop_
_entity_poly.entity_id
_entity_poly.type
_entity_poly.pdbx_seq_one_letter_code
_entity_poly.pdbx_strand_id
1 'polypeptide(L)'
;MSAAALAAATAAAAASRVEIRDLTEVSDLTEVCWLFASIWQPGAGAQPVTTELLRAMAAAGNYVAGAYEGDELLGACLGFFGSPAKASLHSHIAGVAPRGLGRGIGFALKLHQRAWALRQHVSLITWTFDPLVRRNAHFNLAKLGAGPARYLPDFYGPMRDGINGAGDTDRLMVRWDLSGPVASAASLGEPARVDAAALREHGAAAALSVAPDGGPLTAVADGPVVLVGVPPDIETLRRTDPGRGQAWRVALREVLGGLMAEEARVVGFDRAGWYVVSREKPS
;
A
#
# COMPACT_ATOMS: atom_id res chain seq x y z
N MET A 1 18.27 -9.46 14.02
CA MET A 1 17.20 -8.79 13.26
C MET A 1 16.43 -9.73 12.33
N SER A 2 17.10 -10.48 11.44
CA SER A 2 16.43 -11.44 10.52
C SER A 2 15.58 -12.50 11.24
N ALA A 3 16.07 -13.08 12.35
CA ALA A 3 15.32 -14.08 13.12
C ALA A 3 14.00 -13.56 13.70
N ALA A 4 13.97 -12.33 14.22
CA ALA A 4 12.75 -11.71 14.74
C ALA A 4 11.74 -11.39 13.62
N ALA A 5 12.24 -10.97 12.46
CA ALA A 5 11.39 -10.78 11.28
C ALA A 5 10.77 -12.09 10.80
N LEU A 6 11.54 -13.19 10.81
CA LEU A 6 11.04 -14.53 10.47
C LEU A 6 9.97 -14.98 11.46
N ALA A 7 10.21 -14.84 12.77
CA ALA A 7 9.23 -15.19 13.80
C ALA A 7 7.91 -14.43 13.64
N ALA A 8 7.97 -13.12 13.37
CA ALA A 8 6.78 -12.31 13.10
C ALA A 8 6.04 -12.75 11.82
N ALA A 9 6.77 -13.09 10.75
CA ALA A 9 6.19 -13.60 9.52
C ALA A 9 5.48 -14.95 9.74
N THR A 10 6.12 -15.89 10.44
CA THR A 10 5.54 -17.20 10.79
C THR A 10 4.30 -17.04 11.66
N ALA A 11 4.35 -16.19 12.68
CA ALA A 11 3.20 -15.92 13.55
C ALA A 11 2.02 -15.33 12.77
N ALA A 12 2.26 -14.38 11.86
CA ALA A 12 1.21 -13.80 11.03
C ALA A 12 0.62 -14.80 10.04
N ALA A 13 1.44 -15.64 9.40
CA ALA A 13 0.96 -16.70 8.52
C ALA A 13 0.06 -17.71 9.27
N ALA A 14 0.49 -18.14 10.46
CA ALA A 14 -0.28 -19.02 11.33
C ALA A 14 -1.61 -18.38 11.77
N ALA A 15 -1.59 -17.11 12.19
CA ALA A 15 -2.80 -16.37 12.57
C ALA A 15 -3.79 -16.22 11.40
N SER A 16 -3.29 -16.12 10.17
CA SER A 16 -4.08 -16.09 8.94
C SER A 16 -4.49 -17.47 8.41
N ARG A 17 -4.02 -18.55 9.04
CA ARG A 17 -4.22 -19.96 8.63
C ARG A 17 -3.77 -20.21 7.19
N VAL A 18 -2.59 -19.70 6.84
CA VAL A 18 -1.97 -19.93 5.54
C VAL A 18 -0.51 -20.32 5.69
N GLU A 19 -0.01 -21.10 4.75
CA GLU A 19 1.41 -21.28 4.51
C GLU A 19 1.88 -20.25 3.49
N ILE A 20 3.00 -19.58 3.73
CA ILE A 20 3.59 -18.66 2.76
C ILE A 20 4.92 -19.23 2.31
N ARG A 21 5.09 -19.39 1.00
CA ARG A 21 6.28 -19.98 0.39
C ARG A 21 6.72 -19.22 -0.86
N ASP A 22 8.03 -19.23 -1.10
CA ASP A 22 8.62 -18.75 -2.35
C ASP A 22 8.18 -19.67 -3.50
N LEU A 23 7.86 -19.09 -4.66
CA LEU A 23 7.35 -19.83 -5.81
C LEU A 23 8.32 -19.77 -6.98
N THR A 24 8.72 -20.93 -7.48
CA THR A 24 9.62 -21.08 -8.63
C THR A 24 9.01 -21.90 -9.76
N GLU A 25 8.10 -22.83 -9.45
CA GLU A 25 7.54 -23.75 -10.43
C GLU A 25 6.52 -23.11 -11.36
N VAL A 26 6.56 -23.48 -12.63
CA VAL A 26 5.74 -22.85 -13.68
C VAL A 26 4.23 -23.02 -13.41
N SER A 27 3.82 -24.14 -12.83
CA SER A 27 2.44 -24.37 -12.39
C SER A 27 1.99 -23.32 -11.36
N ASP A 28 2.77 -23.13 -10.30
CA ASP A 28 2.44 -22.21 -9.21
C ASP A 28 2.42 -20.76 -9.71
N LEU A 29 3.34 -20.40 -10.59
CA LEU A 29 3.40 -19.07 -11.19
C LEU A 29 2.20 -18.80 -12.12
N THR A 30 1.69 -19.84 -12.78
CA THR A 30 0.46 -19.73 -13.58
C THR A 30 -0.76 -19.51 -12.69
N GLU A 31 -0.83 -20.17 -11.53
CA GLU A 31 -1.89 -19.91 -10.53
C GLU A 31 -1.84 -18.45 -10.02
N VAL A 32 -0.64 -17.92 -9.78
CA VAL A 32 -0.45 -16.50 -9.38
C VAL A 32 -1.02 -15.55 -10.44
N CYS A 33 -0.75 -15.82 -11.73
CA CYS A 33 -1.29 -15.06 -12.84
C CYS A 33 -2.82 -15.09 -12.88
N TRP A 34 -3.43 -16.26 -12.69
CA TRP A 34 -4.90 -16.39 -12.62
C TRP A 34 -5.50 -15.69 -11.41
N LEU A 35 -4.86 -15.81 -10.24
CA LEU A 35 -5.25 -15.09 -9.04
C LEU A 35 -5.26 -13.58 -9.29
N PHE A 36 -4.18 -13.01 -9.81
CA PHE A 36 -4.11 -11.57 -10.10
C PHE A 36 -5.12 -11.15 -11.17
N ALA A 37 -5.34 -11.94 -12.22
CA ALA A 37 -6.38 -11.66 -13.20
C ALA A 37 -7.78 -11.60 -12.54
N SER A 38 -8.08 -12.49 -11.59
CA SER A 38 -9.37 -12.49 -10.87
C SER A 38 -9.58 -11.25 -9.99
N ILE A 39 -8.50 -10.70 -9.42
CA ILE A 39 -8.54 -9.55 -8.50
C ILE A 39 -8.61 -8.23 -9.29
N TRP A 40 -7.73 -8.03 -10.26
CA TRP A 40 -7.64 -6.78 -11.02
C TRP A 40 -8.64 -6.72 -12.17
N GLN A 41 -9.13 -7.85 -12.66
CA GLN A 41 -10.07 -7.94 -13.78
C GLN A 41 -9.63 -7.04 -14.95
N PRO A 42 -8.41 -7.23 -15.47
CA PRO A 42 -7.91 -6.43 -16.58
C PRO A 42 -8.79 -6.67 -17.83
N GLY A 43 -8.78 -5.72 -18.78
CA GLY A 43 -9.50 -5.88 -20.05
C GLY A 43 -9.18 -7.19 -20.79
N ALA A 44 -10.07 -7.59 -21.70
CA ALA A 44 -10.00 -8.89 -22.38
C ALA A 44 -8.59 -9.20 -22.93
N GLY A 45 -8.03 -10.34 -22.51
CA GLY A 45 -6.70 -10.82 -22.93
C GLY A 45 -5.50 -10.21 -22.20
N ALA A 46 -5.70 -9.21 -21.33
CA ALA A 46 -4.63 -8.64 -20.53
C ALA A 46 -4.43 -9.41 -19.21
N GLN A 47 -3.20 -9.39 -18.70
CA GLN A 47 -2.81 -9.96 -17.41
C GLN A 47 -1.96 -8.93 -16.67
N PRO A 48 -2.08 -8.76 -15.33
CA PRO A 48 -1.22 -7.83 -14.60
C PRO A 48 0.26 -8.20 -14.70
N VAL A 49 0.55 -9.50 -14.80
CA VAL A 49 1.87 -10.10 -15.02
C VAL A 49 1.70 -11.42 -15.78
N THR A 50 2.73 -11.87 -16.51
CA THR A 50 2.72 -13.15 -17.23
C THR A 50 3.57 -14.22 -16.52
N THR A 51 3.26 -15.50 -16.76
CA THR A 51 3.99 -16.63 -16.18
C THR A 51 5.48 -16.58 -16.53
N GLU A 52 5.82 -16.24 -17.78
CA GLU A 52 7.19 -16.16 -18.27
C GLU A 52 7.97 -15.05 -17.56
N LEU A 53 7.33 -13.90 -17.32
CA LEU A 53 7.92 -12.80 -16.56
C LEU A 53 8.15 -13.20 -15.11
N LEU A 54 7.17 -13.83 -14.46
CA LEU A 54 7.32 -14.34 -13.09
C LEU A 54 8.45 -15.36 -13.00
N ARG A 55 8.55 -16.27 -13.98
CA ARG A 55 9.61 -17.29 -14.02
C ARG A 55 10.98 -16.65 -14.20
N ALA A 56 11.11 -15.67 -15.10
CA ALA A 56 12.35 -14.92 -15.29
C ALA A 56 12.75 -14.16 -14.02
N MET A 57 11.80 -13.53 -13.33
CA MET A 57 12.03 -12.82 -12.08
C MET A 57 12.51 -13.76 -10.97
N ALA A 58 11.82 -14.89 -10.75
CA ALA A 58 12.21 -15.89 -9.76
C ALA A 58 13.60 -16.48 -10.05
N ALA A 59 13.90 -16.81 -11.32
CA ALA A 59 15.20 -17.32 -11.75
C ALA A 59 16.33 -16.28 -11.55
N ALA A 60 16.02 -14.99 -11.71
CA ALA A 60 16.94 -13.89 -11.41
C ALA A 60 17.08 -13.57 -9.91
N GLY A 61 16.46 -14.38 -9.04
CA GLY A 61 16.54 -14.25 -7.58
C GLY A 61 15.64 -13.15 -6.99
N ASN A 62 14.61 -12.72 -7.72
CA ASN A 62 13.63 -11.75 -7.22
C ASN A 62 12.54 -12.45 -6.38
N TYR A 63 11.76 -11.65 -5.66
CA TYR A 63 10.75 -12.15 -4.73
C TYR A 63 9.47 -12.52 -5.46
N VAL A 64 9.09 -13.79 -5.43
CA VAL A 64 7.76 -14.26 -5.82
C VAL A 64 7.29 -15.24 -4.75
N ALA A 65 6.16 -14.95 -4.12
CA ALA A 65 5.63 -15.79 -3.05
C ALA A 65 4.11 -15.91 -3.12
N GLY A 66 3.59 -17.06 -2.68
CA GLY A 66 2.17 -17.35 -2.56
C GLY A 66 1.78 -17.70 -1.12
N ALA A 67 0.54 -17.38 -0.76
CA ALA A 67 -0.11 -17.74 0.50
C ALA A 67 -1.19 -18.78 0.24
N TYR A 68 -1.01 -19.98 0.79
CA TYR A 68 -1.82 -21.16 0.53
C TYR A 68 -2.61 -21.60 1.76
N GLU A 69 -3.85 -22.02 1.57
CA GLU A 69 -4.63 -22.80 2.54
C GLU A 69 -4.84 -24.20 1.97
N GLY A 70 -4.04 -25.17 2.44
CA GLY A 70 -3.91 -26.45 1.73
C GLY A 70 -3.34 -26.20 0.33
N ASP A 71 -4.05 -26.64 -0.71
CA ASP A 71 -3.66 -26.44 -2.11
C ASP A 71 -4.27 -25.15 -2.72
N GLU A 72 -5.11 -24.42 -1.99
CA GLU A 72 -5.78 -23.21 -2.51
C GLU A 72 -4.88 -21.97 -2.35
N LEU A 73 -4.47 -21.36 -3.46
CA LEU A 73 -3.75 -20.08 -3.48
C LEU A 73 -4.70 -18.91 -3.15
N LEU A 74 -4.54 -18.31 -1.97
CA LEU A 74 -5.38 -17.22 -1.48
C LEU A 74 -4.74 -15.83 -1.60
N GLY A 75 -3.44 -15.75 -1.85
CA GLY A 75 -2.77 -14.47 -2.08
C GLY A 75 -1.38 -14.64 -2.64
N ALA A 76 -0.88 -13.62 -3.32
CA ALA A 76 0.46 -13.65 -3.91
C ALA A 76 1.11 -12.28 -3.84
N CYS A 77 2.44 -12.26 -3.87
CA CYS A 77 3.22 -11.04 -3.86
C CYS A 77 4.50 -11.18 -4.70
N LEU A 78 4.74 -10.20 -5.56
CA LEU A 78 5.90 -10.08 -6.43
C LEU A 78 6.68 -8.80 -6.08
N GLY A 79 7.99 -8.89 -6.05
CA GLY A 79 8.89 -7.74 -6.00
C GLY A 79 10.24 -8.03 -6.62
N PHE A 80 10.92 -6.99 -7.11
CA PHE A 80 12.21 -7.10 -7.79
C PHE A 80 13.22 -6.09 -7.27
N PHE A 81 14.51 -6.40 -7.37
CA PHE A 81 15.55 -5.53 -6.85
C PHE A 81 15.68 -4.24 -7.65
N GLY A 82 15.86 -3.13 -6.94
CA GLY A 82 16.14 -1.81 -7.50
C GLY A 82 17.64 -1.56 -7.68
N SER A 83 17.95 -0.60 -8.55
CA SER A 83 19.30 -0.11 -8.84
C SER A 83 19.74 0.98 -7.83
N PRO A 84 21.04 1.13 -7.54
CA PRO A 84 22.15 0.21 -7.89
C PRO A 84 22.07 -1.10 -7.09
N ALA A 85 22.74 -2.16 -7.56
CA ALA A 85 22.68 -3.56 -7.08
C ALA A 85 22.07 -3.76 -5.68
N LYS A 86 20.78 -4.15 -5.63
CA LYS A 86 20.03 -4.48 -4.40
C LYS A 86 19.94 -3.36 -3.36
N ALA A 87 20.05 -2.09 -3.75
CA ALA A 87 19.85 -0.95 -2.85
C ALA A 87 18.44 -0.93 -2.20
N SER A 88 17.45 -1.52 -2.88
CA SER A 88 16.10 -1.73 -2.37
C SER A 88 15.41 -2.88 -3.08
N LEU A 89 14.28 -3.35 -2.55
CA LEU A 89 13.31 -4.17 -3.27
C LEU A 89 12.11 -3.29 -3.67
N HIS A 90 11.72 -3.28 -4.94
CA HIS A 90 10.44 -2.74 -5.35
C HIS A 90 9.36 -3.82 -5.21
N SER A 91 8.36 -3.62 -4.35
CA SER A 91 7.21 -4.51 -4.21
C SER A 91 6.17 -4.16 -5.27
N HIS A 92 6.21 -4.86 -6.40
CA HIS A 92 5.43 -4.51 -7.60
C HIS A 92 3.92 -4.71 -7.43
N ILE A 93 3.51 -5.89 -6.98
CA ILE A 93 2.10 -6.26 -6.87
C ILE A 93 1.90 -7.24 -5.71
N ALA A 94 0.83 -7.03 -4.96
CA ALA A 94 0.41 -7.91 -3.87
C ALA A 94 -1.11 -7.95 -3.84
N GLY A 95 -1.69 -9.15 -3.89
CA GLY A 95 -3.13 -9.35 -3.98
C GLY A 95 -3.58 -10.50 -3.11
N VAL A 96 -4.81 -10.40 -2.59
CA VAL A 96 -5.47 -11.44 -1.82
C VAL A 96 -6.83 -11.71 -2.45
N ALA A 97 -7.15 -12.98 -2.65
CA ALA A 97 -8.43 -13.42 -3.18
C ALA A 97 -9.59 -12.93 -2.28
N PRO A 98 -10.80 -12.70 -2.82
CA PRO A 98 -11.96 -12.31 -2.03
C PRO A 98 -12.22 -13.20 -0.80
N ARG A 99 -12.04 -14.52 -0.93
CA ARG A 99 -12.19 -15.49 0.17
C ARG A 99 -11.14 -15.32 1.30
N GLY A 100 -10.01 -14.70 0.98
CA GLY A 100 -8.91 -14.40 1.89
C GLY A 100 -9.02 -13.03 2.60
N LEU A 101 -9.94 -12.16 2.17
CA LEU A 101 -10.05 -10.81 2.71
C LEU A 101 -10.44 -10.81 4.19
N GLY A 102 -9.93 -9.84 4.94
CA GLY A 102 -10.18 -9.71 6.39
C GLY A 102 -9.42 -10.71 7.27
N ARG A 103 -8.80 -11.76 6.72
CA ARG A 103 -8.04 -12.78 7.47
C ARG A 103 -6.60 -12.37 7.81
N GLY A 104 -6.14 -11.21 7.34
CA GLY A 104 -4.77 -10.74 7.57
C GLY A 104 -3.72 -11.28 6.58
N ILE A 105 -4.12 -12.03 5.54
CA ILE A 105 -3.19 -12.65 4.57
C ILE A 105 -2.25 -11.62 3.92
N GLY A 106 -2.76 -10.45 3.54
CA GLY A 106 -1.92 -9.38 2.96
C GLY A 106 -0.84 -8.88 3.92
N PHE A 107 -1.14 -8.81 5.22
CA PHE A 107 -0.15 -8.46 6.25
C PHE A 107 0.89 -9.58 6.40
N ALA A 108 0.45 -10.84 6.45
CA ALA A 108 1.35 -12.00 6.51
C ALA A 108 2.29 -12.06 5.29
N LEU A 109 1.79 -11.83 4.07
CA LEU A 109 2.59 -11.75 2.84
C LEU A 109 3.65 -10.65 2.91
N LYS A 110 3.31 -9.48 3.45
CA LYS A 110 4.27 -8.37 3.59
C LYS A 110 5.31 -8.64 4.69
N LEU A 111 4.93 -9.27 5.80
CA LEU A 111 5.91 -9.68 6.82
C LEU A 111 6.85 -10.78 6.30
N HIS A 112 6.33 -11.72 5.50
CA HIS A 112 7.16 -12.68 4.79
C HIS A 112 8.14 -11.98 3.83
N GLN A 113 7.66 -11.01 3.03
CA GLN A 113 8.52 -10.21 2.14
C GLN A 113 9.60 -9.45 2.91
N ARG A 114 9.27 -8.91 4.09
CA ARG A 114 10.24 -8.27 4.99
C ARG A 114 11.32 -9.25 5.47
N ALA A 115 10.92 -10.41 5.99
CA ALA A 115 11.85 -11.43 6.46
C ALA A 115 12.75 -11.94 5.32
N TRP A 116 12.16 -12.16 4.14
CA TRP A 116 12.87 -12.54 2.93
C TRP A 116 13.91 -11.50 2.51
N ALA A 117 13.52 -10.22 2.41
CA ALA A 117 14.42 -9.15 1.99
C ALA A 117 15.59 -8.94 2.97
N LEU A 118 15.33 -9.02 4.28
CA LEU A 118 16.37 -8.91 5.30
C LEU A 118 17.40 -10.05 5.23
N ARG A 119 16.98 -11.27 4.86
CA ARG A 119 17.93 -12.39 4.59
C ARG A 119 18.78 -12.14 3.35
N GLN A 120 18.29 -11.35 2.41
CA GLN A 120 19.01 -10.94 1.19
C GLN A 120 19.86 -9.67 1.38
N HIS A 121 20.07 -9.23 2.63
CA HIS A 121 20.77 -7.99 2.99
C HIS A 121 20.13 -6.72 2.41
N VAL A 122 18.81 -6.74 2.16
CA VAL A 122 18.04 -5.57 1.74
C VAL A 122 17.23 -5.07 2.91
N SER A 123 17.49 -3.83 3.33
CA SER A 123 16.79 -3.17 4.45
C SER A 123 15.66 -2.23 4.01
N LEU A 124 15.44 -2.05 2.71
CA LEU A 124 14.47 -1.11 2.18
C LEU A 124 13.57 -1.76 1.13
N ILE A 125 12.26 -1.63 1.32
CA ILE A 125 11.27 -1.94 0.28
C ILE A 125 10.53 -0.67 -0.14
N THR A 126 10.30 -0.48 -1.43
CA THR A 126 9.50 0.63 -1.96
C THR A 126 8.34 0.12 -2.81
N TRP A 127 7.22 0.85 -2.81
CA TRP A 127 6.09 0.61 -3.71
C TRP A 127 5.21 1.85 -3.76
N THR A 128 4.24 1.84 -4.66
CA THR A 128 3.22 2.88 -4.75
C THR A 128 1.85 2.32 -4.35
N PHE A 129 0.96 3.19 -3.89
CA PHE A 129 -0.46 2.87 -3.76
C PHE A 129 -1.31 4.09 -4.13
N ASP A 130 -2.60 3.89 -4.41
CA ASP A 130 -3.53 4.99 -4.65
C ASP A 130 -3.87 5.72 -3.34
N PRO A 131 -3.51 7.00 -3.18
CA PRO A 131 -3.71 7.71 -1.92
C PRO A 131 -5.19 7.96 -1.57
N LEU A 132 -6.12 7.83 -2.52
CA LEU A 132 -7.56 7.91 -2.22
C LEU A 132 -8.14 6.61 -1.64
N VAL A 133 -7.46 5.47 -1.84
CA VAL A 133 -7.95 4.17 -1.36
C VAL A 133 -7.65 4.07 0.13
N ARG A 134 -8.61 4.49 0.96
CA ARG A 134 -8.52 4.55 2.42
C ARG A 134 -7.94 3.29 3.07
N ARG A 135 -8.41 2.11 2.65
CA ARG A 135 -7.91 0.83 3.19
C ARG A 135 -6.42 0.63 2.90
N ASN A 136 -5.93 1.06 1.74
CA ASN A 136 -4.53 0.96 1.36
C ASN A 136 -3.71 1.99 2.14
N ALA A 137 -4.20 3.21 2.32
CA ALA A 137 -3.53 4.22 3.15
C ALA A 137 -3.33 3.73 4.59
N HIS A 138 -4.40 3.23 5.23
CA HIS A 138 -4.32 2.65 6.56
C HIS A 138 -3.41 1.41 6.60
N PHE A 139 -3.52 0.50 5.62
CA PHE A 139 -2.68 -0.69 5.57
C PHE A 139 -1.19 -0.35 5.47
N ASN A 140 -0.82 0.55 4.55
CA ASN A 140 0.57 0.90 4.31
C ASN A 140 1.17 1.73 5.44
N LEU A 141 0.46 2.76 5.92
CA LEU A 141 1.02 3.72 6.86
C LEU A 141 0.82 3.29 8.32
N ALA A 142 -0.38 2.87 8.68
CA ALA A 142 -0.70 2.50 10.07
C ALA A 142 -0.38 1.03 10.38
N LYS A 143 -0.69 0.07 9.48
CA LYS A 143 -0.48 -1.36 9.78
C LYS A 143 0.96 -1.84 9.51
N LEU A 144 1.58 -1.42 8.41
CA LEU A 144 2.96 -1.82 8.10
C LEU A 144 4.01 -0.86 8.67
N GLY A 145 3.63 0.39 8.94
CA GLY A 145 4.60 1.41 9.35
C GLY A 145 5.51 1.89 8.21
N ALA A 146 5.02 1.85 6.96
CA ALA A 146 5.73 2.44 5.84
C ALA A 146 5.62 3.97 5.88
N GLY A 147 6.70 4.66 5.51
CA GLY A 147 6.75 6.12 5.44
C GLY A 147 6.48 6.62 4.01
N PRO A 148 5.65 7.65 3.82
CA PRO A 148 5.49 8.31 2.52
C PRO A 148 6.79 8.98 2.07
N ALA A 149 7.10 8.87 0.79
CA ALA A 149 8.32 9.40 0.21
C ALA A 149 8.06 10.44 -0.87
N ARG A 150 7.10 10.19 -1.78
CA ARG A 150 6.75 11.13 -2.86
C ARG A 150 5.31 10.95 -3.28
N TYR A 151 4.63 12.06 -3.55
CA TYR A 151 3.39 12.06 -4.32
C TYR A 151 3.73 12.09 -5.81
N LEU A 152 3.11 11.23 -6.61
CA LEU A 152 3.40 11.04 -8.03
C LEU A 152 2.10 11.22 -8.82
N PRO A 153 1.89 12.37 -9.48
CA PRO A 153 0.73 12.61 -10.34
C PRO A 153 0.74 11.67 -11.55
N ASP A 154 -0.43 11.08 -11.86
CA ASP A 154 -0.71 10.21 -13.01
C ASP A 154 0.43 9.23 -13.38
N PHE A 155 0.95 8.54 -12.37
CA PHE A 155 2.24 7.84 -12.47
C PHE A 155 2.26 6.70 -13.50
N TYR A 156 1.13 6.00 -13.66
CA TYR A 156 1.00 4.87 -14.59
C TYR A 156 0.24 5.23 -15.87
N GLY A 157 -0.25 6.48 -16.00
CA GLY A 157 -1.18 6.85 -17.06
C GLY A 157 -2.49 6.03 -17.03
N PRO A 158 -3.18 5.86 -18.16
CA PRO A 158 -4.45 5.13 -18.22
C PRO A 158 -4.32 3.63 -17.86
N MET A 159 -4.98 3.20 -16.78
CA MET A 159 -5.06 1.80 -16.36
C MET A 159 -6.49 1.27 -16.52
N ARG A 160 -6.76 0.52 -17.60
CA ARG A 160 -8.10 -0.06 -17.86
C ARG A 160 -8.27 -1.39 -17.12
N ASP A 161 -8.41 -1.32 -15.80
CA ASP A 161 -8.71 -2.46 -14.92
C ASP A 161 -9.89 -2.16 -13.99
N GLY A 162 -10.37 -3.19 -13.29
CA GLY A 162 -11.55 -3.11 -12.43
C GLY A 162 -11.38 -2.29 -11.14
N ILE A 163 -10.16 -1.86 -10.81
CA ILE A 163 -9.83 -1.20 -9.54
C ILE A 163 -9.53 0.30 -9.73
N ASN A 164 -8.76 0.63 -10.76
CA ASN A 164 -8.26 1.98 -10.99
C ASN A 164 -9.28 2.86 -11.73
N GLY A 165 -10.15 2.26 -12.55
CA GLY A 165 -11.11 2.99 -13.37
C GLY A 165 -10.42 3.81 -14.46
N ALA A 166 -11.14 4.78 -15.05
CA ALA A 166 -10.65 5.52 -16.22
C ALA A 166 -9.91 6.84 -15.90
N GLY A 167 -9.73 7.19 -14.63
CA GLY A 167 -9.12 8.46 -14.21
C GLY A 167 -7.61 8.38 -13.97
N ASP A 168 -7.02 9.54 -13.66
CA ASP A 168 -5.57 9.66 -13.41
C ASP A 168 -5.09 8.74 -12.28
N THR A 169 -3.90 8.18 -12.48
CA THR A 169 -3.29 7.18 -11.60
C THR A 169 -2.31 7.79 -10.61
N ASP A 170 -2.77 8.75 -9.82
CA ASP A 170 -1.91 9.28 -8.76
C ASP A 170 -1.49 8.18 -7.80
N ARG A 171 -0.24 8.28 -7.36
CA ARG A 171 0.42 7.31 -6.52
C ARG A 171 1.16 8.00 -5.39
N LEU A 172 0.99 7.49 -4.18
CA LEU A 172 1.88 7.79 -3.07
C LEU A 172 2.95 6.71 -3.03
N MET A 173 4.18 7.09 -3.38
CA MET A 173 5.36 6.25 -3.19
C MET A 173 5.67 6.17 -1.71
N VAL A 174 5.81 4.96 -1.19
CA VAL A 174 6.22 4.70 0.18
C VAL A 174 7.55 3.98 0.25
N ARG A 175 8.22 4.15 1.38
CA ARG A 175 9.44 3.47 1.77
C ARG A 175 9.18 2.71 3.06
N TRP A 176 9.61 1.46 3.10
CA TRP A 176 9.50 0.62 4.27
C TRP A 176 10.91 0.23 4.71
N ASP A 177 11.41 0.96 5.70
CA ASP A 177 12.66 0.63 6.37
C ASP A 177 12.44 -0.59 7.26
N LEU A 178 12.93 -1.73 6.81
CA LEU A 178 12.65 -3.04 7.40
C LEU A 178 13.34 -3.23 8.75
N SER A 179 14.48 -2.57 8.95
CA SER A 179 15.25 -2.59 10.20
C SER A 179 14.82 -1.49 11.17
N GLY A 180 14.09 -0.48 10.68
CA GLY A 180 13.65 0.66 11.46
C GLY A 180 12.74 0.27 12.64
N PRO A 181 12.70 1.11 13.69
CA PRO A 181 11.90 0.83 14.89
C PRO A 181 10.40 0.77 14.58
N VAL A 182 9.90 1.63 13.69
CA VAL A 182 8.48 1.71 13.32
C VAL A 182 8.00 0.41 12.67
N ALA A 183 8.72 -0.08 11.65
CA ALA A 183 8.37 -1.34 10.98
C ALA A 183 8.50 -2.53 11.93
N SER A 184 9.52 -2.52 12.80
CA SER A 184 9.74 -3.59 13.78
C SER A 184 8.60 -3.67 14.80
N ALA A 185 8.20 -2.54 15.40
CA ALA A 185 7.06 -2.48 16.33
C ALA A 185 5.74 -2.88 15.65
N ALA A 186 5.48 -2.37 14.44
CA ALA A 186 4.31 -2.74 13.66
C ALA A 186 4.25 -4.25 13.36
N SER A 187 5.40 -4.89 13.07
CA SER A 187 5.52 -6.34 12.87
C SER A 187 5.10 -7.16 14.09
N LEU A 188 5.25 -6.59 15.29
CA LEU A 188 4.92 -7.22 16.57
C LEU A 188 3.50 -6.92 17.03
N GLY A 189 2.70 -6.21 16.22
CA GLY A 189 1.33 -5.82 16.57
C GLY A 189 1.23 -4.52 17.37
N GLU A 190 2.31 -3.74 17.42
CA GLU A 190 2.41 -2.46 18.15
C GLU A 190 2.60 -1.29 17.17
N PRO A 191 1.68 -1.05 16.21
CA PRO A 191 1.82 0.07 15.31
C PRO A 191 1.62 1.40 16.03
N ALA A 192 2.35 2.43 15.60
CA ALA A 192 2.08 3.81 16.00
C ALA A 192 0.65 4.19 15.59
N ARG A 193 -0.14 4.67 16.55
CA ARG A 193 -1.51 5.12 16.32
C ARG A 193 -1.54 6.64 16.25
N VAL A 194 -2.30 7.15 15.29
CA VAL A 194 -2.66 8.57 15.22
C VAL A 194 -4.16 8.70 15.40
N ASP A 195 -4.57 9.70 16.16
CA ASP A 195 -5.98 10.01 16.41
C ASP A 195 -6.27 11.40 15.87
N ALA A 196 -6.95 11.45 14.73
CA ALA A 196 -7.28 12.71 14.08
C ALA A 196 -8.29 13.55 14.89
N ALA A 197 -9.17 12.92 15.69
CA ALA A 197 -10.11 13.65 16.54
C ALA A 197 -9.38 14.34 17.68
N ALA A 198 -8.50 13.62 18.38
CA ALA A 198 -7.65 14.20 19.42
C ALA A 198 -6.78 15.33 18.85
N LEU A 199 -6.19 15.16 17.66
CA LEU A 199 -5.40 16.22 17.02
C LEU A 199 -6.22 17.48 16.71
N ARG A 200 -7.50 17.35 16.33
CA ARG A 200 -8.40 18.51 16.14
C ARG A 200 -8.68 19.26 17.42
N GLU A 201 -8.91 18.53 18.51
CA GLU A 201 -9.09 19.14 19.83
C GLU A 201 -7.86 19.94 20.25
N HIS A 202 -6.68 19.54 19.78
CA HIS A 202 -5.40 20.25 19.98
C HIS A 202 -5.06 21.22 18.83
N GLY A 203 -6.03 21.62 18.00
CA GLY A 203 -5.88 22.69 17.02
C GLY A 203 -5.43 22.28 15.61
N ALA A 204 -5.34 20.98 15.29
CA ALA A 204 -5.09 20.54 13.92
C ALA A 204 -6.27 20.90 13.00
N ALA A 205 -6.02 21.67 11.96
CA ALA A 205 -7.02 22.09 10.99
C ALA A 205 -7.13 21.10 9.82
N ALA A 206 -8.33 20.96 9.25
CA ALA A 206 -8.55 20.13 8.07
C ALA A 206 -8.36 20.95 6.78
N ALA A 207 -7.37 20.60 5.97
CA ALA A 207 -7.16 21.23 4.65
C ALA A 207 -8.06 20.64 3.55
N LEU A 208 -8.45 19.37 3.72
CA LEU A 208 -9.36 18.67 2.83
C LEU A 208 -10.27 17.79 3.68
N SER A 209 -11.57 17.82 3.43
CA SER A 209 -12.57 17.06 4.18
C SER A 209 -13.71 16.59 3.27
N VAL A 210 -14.60 15.75 3.80
CA VAL A 210 -15.80 15.29 3.09
C VAL A 210 -16.94 16.27 3.36
N ALA A 211 -17.46 16.92 2.32
CA ALA A 211 -18.64 17.78 2.40
C ALA A 211 -19.93 16.98 2.71
N PRO A 212 -21.03 17.63 3.15
CA PRO A 212 -22.31 16.94 3.38
C PRO A 212 -22.88 16.20 2.16
N ASP A 213 -22.58 16.67 0.95
CA ASP A 213 -23.00 16.02 -0.29
C ASP A 213 -22.08 14.85 -0.71
N GLY A 214 -20.99 14.60 0.02
CA GLY A 214 -19.97 13.58 -0.24
C GLY A 214 -18.83 14.02 -1.15
N GLY A 215 -18.81 15.27 -1.61
CA GLY A 215 -17.72 15.86 -2.39
C GLY A 215 -16.51 16.27 -1.55
N PRO A 216 -15.37 16.62 -2.19
CA PRO A 216 -14.24 17.21 -1.50
C PRO A 216 -14.53 18.65 -1.07
N LEU A 217 -14.24 18.98 0.19
CA LEU A 217 -14.26 20.34 0.72
C LEU A 217 -12.84 20.75 1.13
N THR A 218 -12.26 21.70 0.40
CA THR A 218 -10.96 22.29 0.71
C THR A 218 -11.12 23.49 1.64
N ALA A 219 -10.13 23.68 2.53
CA ALA A 219 -10.06 24.83 3.42
C ALA A 219 -8.61 25.23 3.66
N VAL A 220 -8.39 26.49 4.04
CA VAL A 220 -7.06 26.96 4.45
C VAL A 220 -6.73 26.38 5.82
N ALA A 221 -5.54 25.79 5.95
CA ALA A 221 -5.06 25.20 7.19
C ALA A 221 -3.57 25.54 7.39
N ASP A 222 -3.31 26.53 8.23
CA ASP A 222 -1.95 27.07 8.44
C ASP A 222 -1.26 26.58 9.72
N GLY A 223 -1.86 25.59 10.39
CA GLY A 223 -1.31 24.99 11.60
C GLY A 223 -0.07 24.13 11.36
N PRO A 224 0.70 23.82 12.43
CA PRO A 224 1.86 22.93 12.36
C PRO A 224 1.47 21.49 12.00
N VAL A 225 0.24 21.09 12.33
CA VAL A 225 -0.37 19.82 11.95
C VAL A 225 -1.64 20.08 11.15
N VAL A 226 -1.72 19.45 9.98
CA VAL A 226 -2.81 19.56 9.02
C VAL A 226 -3.40 18.18 8.77
N LEU A 227 -4.73 18.11 8.70
CA LEU A 227 -5.47 16.89 8.38
C LEU A 227 -5.97 16.93 6.94
N VAL A 228 -5.73 15.85 6.20
CA VAL A 228 -6.17 15.71 4.81
C VAL A 228 -7.05 14.46 4.68
N GLY A 229 -8.33 14.69 4.48
CA GLY A 229 -9.35 13.64 4.39
C GLY A 229 -9.41 12.96 3.03
N VAL A 230 -9.85 11.71 3.03
CA VAL A 230 -10.19 10.94 1.82
C VAL A 230 -11.63 10.40 1.92
N PRO A 231 -12.30 10.14 0.78
CA PRO A 231 -13.67 9.63 0.83
C PRO A 231 -13.72 8.25 1.50
N PRO A 232 -14.91 7.83 2.01
CA PRO A 232 -15.09 6.50 2.61
C PRO A 232 -14.76 5.36 1.64
N ASP A 233 -15.17 5.50 0.37
CA ASP A 233 -15.03 4.48 -0.66
C ASP A 233 -14.87 5.13 -2.04
N ILE A 234 -13.61 5.40 -2.43
CA ILE A 234 -13.31 5.94 -3.76
C ILE A 234 -13.62 4.94 -4.88
N GLU A 235 -13.53 3.64 -4.60
CA GLU A 235 -13.68 2.59 -5.61
C GLU A 235 -15.14 2.52 -6.07
N THR A 236 -16.09 2.56 -5.13
CA THR A 236 -17.51 2.68 -5.45
C THR A 236 -17.81 4.02 -6.14
N LEU A 237 -17.27 5.13 -5.63
CA LEU A 237 -17.50 6.47 -6.22
C LEU A 237 -17.08 6.55 -7.69
N ARG A 238 -15.94 5.98 -8.06
CA ARG A 238 -15.48 5.95 -9.47
C ARG A 238 -16.46 5.29 -10.42
N ARG A 239 -17.26 4.33 -9.92
CA ARG A 239 -18.27 3.60 -10.70
C ARG A 239 -19.61 4.32 -10.72
N THR A 240 -20.04 4.86 -9.57
CA THR A 240 -21.39 5.42 -9.41
C THR A 240 -21.48 6.91 -9.71
N ASP A 241 -20.40 7.65 -9.49
CA ASP A 241 -20.27 9.08 -9.76
C ASP A 241 -18.82 9.42 -10.19
N PRO A 242 -18.47 9.14 -11.46
CA PRO A 242 -17.12 9.37 -11.97
C PRO A 242 -16.68 10.83 -11.86
N GLY A 243 -17.61 11.79 -12.01
CA GLY A 243 -17.32 13.22 -11.87
C GLY A 243 -16.84 13.56 -10.47
N ARG A 244 -17.52 13.04 -9.44
CA ARG A 244 -17.09 13.18 -8.05
C ARG A 244 -15.80 12.43 -7.75
N GLY A 245 -15.61 11.25 -8.33
CA GLY A 245 -14.33 10.52 -8.25
C GLY A 245 -13.15 11.36 -8.76
N GLN A 246 -13.34 12.05 -9.89
CA GLN A 246 -12.32 12.95 -10.45
C GLN A 246 -12.12 14.21 -9.60
N ALA A 247 -13.20 14.81 -9.08
CA ALA A 247 -13.09 15.96 -8.18
C ALA A 247 -12.23 15.63 -6.95
N TRP A 248 -12.43 14.45 -6.34
CA TRP A 248 -11.59 13.97 -5.24
C TRP A 248 -10.13 13.76 -5.62
N ARG A 249 -9.86 13.26 -6.84
CA ARG A 249 -8.49 13.09 -7.36
C ARG A 249 -7.78 14.43 -7.47
N VAL A 250 -8.42 15.43 -8.07
CA VAL A 250 -7.86 16.78 -8.23
C VAL A 250 -7.63 17.42 -6.86
N ALA A 251 -8.64 17.43 -5.99
CA ALA A 251 -8.53 18.04 -4.67
C ALA A 251 -7.43 17.40 -3.80
N LEU A 252 -7.30 16.07 -3.82
CA LEU A 252 -6.24 15.39 -3.07
C LEU A 252 -4.84 15.69 -3.66
N ARG A 253 -4.72 15.74 -4.99
CA ARG A 253 -3.47 16.10 -5.67
C ARG A 253 -3.00 17.49 -5.27
N GLU A 254 -3.91 18.47 -5.32
CA GLU A 254 -3.61 19.85 -4.96
C GLU A 254 -3.23 19.98 -3.48
N VAL A 255 -4.01 19.38 -2.58
CA VAL A 255 -3.79 19.53 -1.13
C VAL A 255 -2.64 18.65 -0.63
N LEU A 256 -2.73 17.33 -0.76
CA LEU A 256 -1.70 16.42 -0.23
C LEU A 256 -0.40 16.53 -1.02
N GLY A 257 -0.51 16.56 -2.35
CA GLY A 257 0.66 16.71 -3.23
C GLY A 257 1.35 18.05 -3.03
N GLY A 258 0.58 19.15 -2.90
CA GLY A 258 1.11 20.49 -2.60
C GLY A 258 1.84 20.53 -1.26
N LEU A 259 1.22 20.04 -0.19
CA LEU A 259 1.85 19.96 1.14
C LEU A 259 3.18 19.19 1.11
N MET A 260 3.22 18.04 0.41
CA MET A 260 4.45 17.26 0.29
C MET A 260 5.51 17.93 -0.58
N ALA A 261 5.12 18.72 -1.58
CA ALA A 261 6.04 19.53 -2.39
C ALA A 261 6.66 20.68 -1.57
N GLU A 262 5.94 21.18 -0.57
CA GLU A 262 6.40 22.15 0.43
C GLU A 262 7.17 21.50 1.59
N GLU A 263 7.67 20.27 1.41
CA GLU A 263 8.43 19.49 2.41
C GLU A 263 7.65 19.11 3.68
N ALA A 264 6.32 19.29 3.70
CA ALA A 264 5.50 18.77 4.80
C ALA A 264 5.48 17.24 4.78
N ARG A 265 5.50 16.62 5.95
CA ARG A 265 5.62 15.16 6.11
C ARG A 265 4.31 14.54 6.53
N VAL A 266 3.87 13.52 5.82
CA VAL A 266 2.81 12.64 6.30
C VAL A 266 3.37 11.79 7.44
N VAL A 267 2.85 11.97 8.65
CA VAL A 267 3.32 11.30 9.88
C VAL A 267 2.43 10.14 10.31
N GLY A 268 1.27 9.98 9.68
CA GLY A 268 0.39 8.85 9.93
C GLY A 268 -0.89 8.89 9.12
N PHE A 269 -1.70 7.84 9.29
CA PHE A 269 -3.05 7.77 8.74
C PHE A 269 -4.02 7.25 9.79
N ASP A 270 -5.01 8.06 10.12
CA ASP A 270 -6.08 7.69 11.03
C ASP A 270 -7.14 6.84 10.30
N ARG A 271 -7.71 5.88 11.03
CA ARG A 271 -8.68 4.91 10.49
C ARG A 271 -9.97 5.55 9.98
N ALA A 272 -10.35 6.73 10.48
CA ALA A 272 -11.51 7.47 9.98
C ALA A 272 -11.28 8.13 8.62
N GLY A 273 -10.07 8.01 8.04
CA GLY A 273 -9.75 8.42 6.68
C GLY A 273 -9.00 9.74 6.59
N TRP A 274 -8.06 9.98 7.53
CA TRP A 274 -7.28 11.21 7.58
C TRP A 274 -5.79 10.92 7.47
N TYR A 275 -5.14 11.49 6.47
CA TYR A 275 -3.70 11.71 6.54
C TYR A 275 -3.41 12.78 7.59
N VAL A 276 -2.44 12.51 8.45
CA VAL A 276 -1.89 13.49 9.38
C VAL A 276 -0.60 14.02 8.79
N VAL A 277 -0.55 15.32 8.53
CA VAL A 277 0.58 15.98 7.87
C VAL A 277 1.20 16.99 8.84
N SER A 278 2.48 16.84 9.14
CA SER A 278 3.25 17.79 9.94
C SER A 278 4.06 18.71 9.02
N ARG A 279 3.94 20.02 9.24
CA ARG A 279 4.77 21.06 8.60
C ARG A 279 6.03 21.39 9.41
N GLU A 280 6.20 20.78 10.59
CA GLU A 280 7.34 21.03 11.45
C GLU A 280 8.61 20.39 10.86
N LYS A 281 9.70 21.16 10.81
CA LYS A 281 11.00 20.62 10.40
C LYS A 281 11.51 19.66 11.49
N PRO A 282 12.16 18.53 11.14
CA PRO A 282 12.79 17.69 12.15
C PRO A 282 13.88 18.52 12.84
N SER A 283 13.90 18.51 14.17
CA SER A 283 15.00 19.03 14.99
C SER A 283 16.28 18.22 14.79
#